data_AF-A0A5N6IBY9-F1
#
_entry.id   AF-A0A5N6IBY9-F1
#
_cell.length_a   1.000
_cell.length_b   1.000
_cell.length_c   1.000
_cell.angle_alpha   90.00
_cell.angle_beta   90.00
_cell.angle_gamma   90.00
#
_symmetry.space_group_name_H-M   'P 1'
#
loop_
_entity.id
_entity.type
_entity.pdbx_description
1 polymer ?
#
loop_
_entity_poly.entity_id
_entity_poly.type
_entity_poly.pdbx_seq_one_letter_code
_entity_poly.pdbx_strand_id
1 'polypeptide(L)'
;MRPDGPRDPVTGLDSGPEPPFPIKLSGPVIKGFGRGSKELGIPTANIPPDGLSDYPDLQVGVYYGVVALDPSRFTSEATILPAVLSIGYNPFYKNTTRSVEIHIMPPLSSPSPTANGEAGQVKFHKLPDFYGTKLNLLILGYIRPEYDYVSLEALVEDIRIDCEVARQSLQRKAYVSYLTGQDCSEAVQEQRKWLTGF
;
A
#
# COMPACT_ATOMS: atom_id res chain seq x y z
N MET A 1 -3.92 -10.59 -17.93
CA MET A 1 -3.06 -10.02 -18.99
C MET A 1 -2.87 -8.52 -18.76
N ARG A 2 -1.63 -8.06 -18.77
CA ARG A 2 -1.25 -6.64 -18.66
C ARG A 2 -1.76 -5.86 -19.89
N PRO A 3 -2.40 -4.69 -19.73
CA PRO A 3 -2.90 -3.90 -20.86
C PRO A 3 -1.77 -3.22 -21.64
N ASP A 4 -1.93 -3.12 -22.96
CA ASP A 4 -1.02 -2.43 -23.88
C ASP A 4 -1.38 -0.94 -23.99
N GLY A 5 -0.98 -0.15 -23.00
CA GLY A 5 -1.24 1.30 -23.01
C GLY A 5 -0.79 2.03 -21.76
N PRO A 6 -0.75 3.37 -21.80
CA PRO A 6 -0.50 4.17 -20.61
C PRO A 6 -1.62 3.93 -19.59
N ARG A 7 -1.24 3.85 -18.31
CA ARG A 7 -2.17 3.71 -17.19
C ARG A 7 -2.61 5.09 -16.71
N ASP A 8 -3.84 5.20 -16.25
CA ASP A 8 -4.34 6.43 -15.64
C ASP A 8 -3.44 6.85 -14.46
N PRO A 9 -3.09 8.14 -14.35
CA PRO A 9 -2.15 8.62 -13.32
C PRO A 9 -2.75 8.63 -11.92
N VAL A 10 -4.08 8.53 -11.80
CA VAL A 10 -4.83 8.49 -10.55
C VAL A 10 -5.97 7.47 -10.67
N THR A 11 -6.48 7.00 -9.53
CA THR A 11 -7.65 6.10 -9.45
C THR A 11 -8.58 6.53 -8.31
N GLY A 12 -9.85 6.11 -8.32
CA GLY A 12 -10.86 6.49 -7.33
C GLY A 12 -11.45 7.89 -7.54
N LEU A 13 -12.57 8.18 -6.88
CA LEU A 13 -13.31 9.43 -7.05
C LEU A 13 -12.63 10.64 -6.40
N ASP A 14 -12.73 11.82 -7.01
CA ASP A 14 -12.17 13.05 -6.44
C ASP A 14 -12.83 13.47 -5.12
N SER A 15 -14.06 13.01 -4.86
CA SER A 15 -14.79 13.21 -3.61
C SER A 15 -14.23 12.41 -2.43
N GLY A 16 -13.34 11.45 -2.67
CA GLY A 16 -12.75 10.59 -1.64
C GLY A 16 -13.08 9.11 -1.82
N PRO A 17 -12.66 8.26 -0.86
CA PRO A 17 -12.96 6.84 -0.86
C PRO A 17 -14.47 6.56 -0.90
N GLU A 18 -14.88 5.58 -1.69
CA GLU A 18 -16.27 5.09 -1.76
C GLU A 18 -16.37 3.65 -1.22
N PRO A 19 -17.54 3.21 -0.73
CA PRO A 19 -17.71 1.83 -0.26
C PRO A 19 -17.19 0.81 -1.27
N PRO A 20 -16.39 -0.19 -0.82
CA PRO A 20 -16.18 -0.59 0.57
C PRO A 20 -15.08 0.18 1.32
N PHE A 21 -14.44 1.18 0.71
CA PHE A 21 -13.38 1.95 1.33
C PHE A 21 -13.94 3.05 2.26
N PRO A 22 -13.21 3.40 3.34
CA PRO A 22 -11.93 2.85 3.75
C PRO A 22 -12.03 1.51 4.49
N ILE A 23 -11.14 0.58 4.13
CA ILE A 23 -11.03 -0.74 4.76
C ILE A 23 -9.94 -0.73 5.83
N LYS A 24 -10.26 -1.26 7.02
CA LYS A 24 -9.37 -1.31 8.18
C LYS A 24 -8.72 -2.68 8.32
N LEU A 25 -7.41 -2.74 8.28
CA LEU A 25 -6.63 -3.94 8.59
C LEU A 25 -5.55 -3.62 9.63
N SER A 26 -5.27 -4.57 10.51
CA SER A 26 -4.26 -4.41 11.56
C SER A 26 -3.56 -5.73 11.84
N GLY A 27 -2.29 -5.68 12.18
CA GLY A 27 -1.55 -6.85 12.63
C GLY A 27 -0.07 -6.57 12.86
N PRO A 28 0.65 -7.48 13.53
CA PRO A 28 2.10 -7.40 13.61
C PRO A 28 2.72 -7.61 12.22
N VAL A 29 3.80 -6.91 11.95
CA VAL A 29 4.56 -7.10 10.72
C VAL A 29 5.28 -8.46 10.78
N ILE A 30 4.93 -9.36 9.88
CA ILE A 30 5.48 -10.71 9.81
C ILE A 30 6.47 -10.85 8.66
N LYS A 31 7.31 -11.90 8.71
CA LYS A 31 8.18 -12.26 7.60
C LYS A 31 7.34 -12.85 6.47
N GLY A 32 7.45 -12.28 5.28
CA GLY A 32 6.96 -12.91 4.06
C GLY A 32 7.93 -13.99 3.55
N PHE A 33 7.75 -14.41 2.29
CA PHE A 33 8.56 -15.46 1.66
C PHE A 33 9.87 -14.95 1.06
N GLY A 34 10.19 -13.67 1.24
CA GLY A 34 11.49 -13.07 0.91
C GLY A 34 11.81 -12.95 -0.58
N ARG A 35 10.88 -13.29 -1.49
CA ARG A 35 11.08 -13.18 -2.95
C ARG A 35 11.13 -11.71 -3.41
N GLY A 36 10.12 -10.90 -3.07
CA GLY A 36 10.04 -9.51 -3.53
C GLY A 36 11.16 -8.60 -3.02
N SER A 37 11.46 -8.64 -1.71
CA SER A 37 12.41 -7.69 -1.10
C SER A 37 13.89 -8.01 -1.34
N LYS A 38 14.25 -9.28 -1.54
CA LYS A 38 15.65 -9.68 -1.80
C LYS A 38 16.00 -9.75 -3.28
N GLU A 39 15.06 -10.12 -4.15
CA GLU A 39 15.33 -10.27 -5.60
C GLU A 39 14.96 -9.03 -6.39
N LEU A 40 13.88 -8.31 -6.03
CA LEU A 40 13.40 -7.12 -6.77
C LEU A 40 13.89 -5.79 -6.18
N GLY A 41 14.41 -5.82 -4.95
CA GLY A 41 14.73 -4.59 -4.22
C GLY A 41 13.50 -3.79 -3.78
N ILE A 42 12.33 -4.42 -3.67
CA ILE A 42 11.05 -3.80 -3.29
C ILE A 42 10.68 -4.27 -1.87
N PRO A 43 10.96 -3.47 -0.81
CA PRO A 43 10.64 -3.86 0.55
C PRO A 43 9.13 -3.90 0.79
N THR A 44 8.59 -5.05 1.18
CA THR A 44 7.18 -5.21 1.55
C THR A 44 7.03 -5.72 2.99
N ALA A 45 6.19 -5.04 3.78
CA ALA A 45 5.73 -5.48 5.08
C ALA A 45 4.52 -6.41 4.89
N ASN A 46 4.55 -7.58 5.51
CA ASN A 46 3.43 -8.52 5.47
C ASN A 46 2.66 -8.41 6.79
N ILE A 47 1.34 -8.52 6.76
CA ILE A 47 0.49 -8.65 7.97
C ILE A 47 -0.37 -9.91 7.88
N PRO A 48 -0.83 -10.46 9.02
CA PRO A 48 -1.77 -11.57 9.02
C PRO A 48 -3.06 -11.23 8.25
N PRO A 49 -3.61 -12.19 7.47
CA PRO A 49 -4.77 -11.93 6.61
C PRO A 49 -6.10 -12.02 7.33
N ASP A 50 -6.13 -12.23 8.65
CA ASP A 50 -7.34 -12.47 9.44
C ASP A 50 -8.40 -11.39 9.22
N GLY A 51 -7.99 -10.11 9.16
CA GLY A 51 -8.89 -8.99 8.89
C GLY A 51 -9.53 -8.97 7.50
N LEU A 52 -9.03 -9.77 6.54
CA LEU A 52 -9.67 -9.90 5.22
C LEU A 52 -10.94 -10.74 5.28
N SER A 53 -11.14 -11.57 6.32
CA SER A 53 -12.35 -12.39 6.45
C SER A 53 -13.63 -11.55 6.58
N ASP A 54 -13.52 -10.33 7.10
CA ASP A 54 -14.60 -9.34 7.17
C ASP A 54 -14.97 -8.75 5.80
N TYR A 55 -14.13 -8.97 4.77
CA TYR A 55 -14.29 -8.47 3.41
C TYR A 55 -14.17 -9.62 2.40
N PRO A 56 -15.13 -10.56 2.36
CA PRO A 56 -15.07 -11.73 1.49
C PRO A 56 -15.07 -11.37 0.00
N ASP A 57 -15.78 -10.29 -0.36
CA ASP A 57 -15.92 -9.83 -1.75
C ASP A 57 -14.77 -8.90 -2.21
N LEU A 58 -13.81 -8.61 -1.32
CA LEU A 58 -12.65 -7.79 -1.68
C LEU A 58 -11.77 -8.54 -2.68
N GLN A 59 -11.62 -7.95 -3.87
CA GLN A 59 -10.92 -8.54 -5.00
C GLN A 59 -9.42 -8.71 -4.73
N VAL A 60 -8.78 -9.65 -5.40
CA VAL A 60 -7.32 -9.69 -5.45
C VAL A 60 -6.80 -8.63 -6.41
N GLY A 61 -5.65 -8.05 -6.10
CA GLY A 61 -5.04 -6.99 -6.89
C GLY A 61 -4.27 -5.98 -6.05
N VAL A 62 -3.99 -4.84 -6.67
CA VAL A 62 -3.18 -3.76 -6.10
C VAL A 62 -4.09 -2.62 -5.63
N TYR A 63 -3.78 -2.10 -4.45
CA TYR A 63 -4.52 -1.05 -3.77
C TYR A 63 -3.58 0.04 -3.27
N TYR A 64 -4.13 1.17 -2.87
CA TYR A 64 -3.42 2.24 -2.18
C TYR A 64 -4.10 2.60 -0.86
N GLY A 65 -3.32 3.17 0.04
CA GLY A 65 -3.79 3.49 1.38
C GLY A 65 -2.79 4.26 2.20
N VAL A 66 -3.04 4.28 3.50
CA VAL A 66 -2.17 4.91 4.48
C VAL A 66 -1.92 3.96 5.65
N VAL A 67 -0.74 4.05 6.24
CA VAL A 67 -0.30 3.19 7.35
C VAL A 67 0.20 4.02 8.51
N ALA A 68 0.03 3.49 9.71
CA ALA A 68 0.76 3.91 10.90
C ALA A 68 1.44 2.69 11.51
N LEU A 69 2.58 2.93 12.16
CA LEU A 69 3.35 1.94 12.89
C LEU A 69 3.33 2.29 14.38
N ASP A 70 3.31 1.26 15.23
CA ASP A 70 3.36 1.44 16.68
C ASP A 70 4.62 2.23 17.08
N PRO A 71 4.46 3.48 17.57
CA PRO A 71 5.58 4.37 17.85
C PRO A 71 6.41 3.90 19.05
N SER A 72 5.90 2.97 19.87
CA SER A 72 6.68 2.37 20.96
C SER A 72 7.76 1.40 20.46
N ARG A 73 7.64 0.94 19.21
CA ARG A 73 8.53 -0.04 18.57
C ARG A 73 9.30 0.54 17.39
N PHE A 74 8.70 1.45 16.65
CA PHE A 74 9.29 2.02 15.45
C PHE A 74 8.91 3.49 15.26
N THR A 75 9.92 4.36 15.24
CA THR A 75 9.74 5.78 14.92
C THR A 75 10.07 6.00 13.46
N SER A 76 9.16 6.69 12.74
CA SER A 76 9.37 7.07 11.34
C SER A 76 9.31 8.59 11.18
N GLU A 77 9.64 9.10 9.99
CA GLU A 77 9.64 10.53 9.68
C GLU A 77 8.25 11.19 9.75
N ALA A 78 7.18 10.40 9.65
CA ALA A 78 5.80 10.87 9.77
C ALA A 78 4.95 9.89 10.59
N THR A 79 3.90 10.39 11.25
CA THR A 79 2.99 9.52 12.01
C THR A 79 2.18 8.59 11.11
N ILE A 80 1.78 9.08 9.94
CA ILE A 80 1.02 8.34 8.94
C ILE A 80 1.79 8.43 7.61
N LEU A 81 2.09 7.28 7.02
CA LEU A 81 2.82 7.15 5.76
C LEU A 81 1.90 6.66 4.65
N PRO A 82 2.10 7.10 3.40
CA PRO A 82 1.40 6.54 2.26
C PRO A 82 1.88 5.11 1.98
N ALA A 83 1.01 4.28 1.39
CA ALA A 83 1.34 2.92 1.04
C ALA A 83 0.66 2.48 -0.26
N VAL A 84 1.34 1.57 -0.96
CA VAL A 84 0.76 0.71 -2.00
C VAL A 84 0.80 -0.71 -1.48
N LEU A 85 -0.21 -1.52 -1.77
CA LEU A 85 -0.28 -2.89 -1.29
C LEU A 85 -0.86 -3.84 -2.32
N SER A 86 -0.47 -5.10 -2.21
CA SER A 86 -1.06 -6.22 -2.94
C SER A 86 -1.89 -7.08 -1.99
N ILE A 87 -3.08 -7.47 -2.44
CA ILE A 87 -3.88 -8.55 -1.86
C ILE A 87 -3.92 -9.67 -2.89
N GLY A 88 -3.34 -10.81 -2.57
CA GLY A 88 -3.26 -11.96 -3.48
C GLY A 88 -3.47 -13.26 -2.73
N TYR A 89 -3.28 -14.39 -3.42
CA TYR A 89 -3.31 -15.71 -2.80
C TYR A 89 -1.90 -16.23 -2.51
N ASN A 90 -1.77 -16.94 -1.40
CA ASN A 90 -0.51 -17.53 -0.99
C ASN A 90 -0.29 -18.92 -1.64
N PRO A 91 0.73 -19.10 -2.52
CA PRO A 91 1.00 -20.37 -3.19
C PRO A 91 1.32 -21.52 -2.22
N PHE A 92 1.90 -21.24 -1.06
CA PHE A 92 2.30 -22.24 -0.08
C PHE A 92 1.11 -22.88 0.64
N TYR A 93 0.02 -22.14 0.79
CA TYR A 93 -1.23 -22.65 1.35
C TYR A 93 -2.18 -23.10 0.23
N LYS A 94 -1.66 -23.66 -0.86
CA LYS A 94 -2.44 -24.12 -2.02
C LYS A 94 -3.39 -23.05 -2.56
N ASN A 95 -3.01 -21.78 -2.45
CA ASN A 95 -3.85 -20.62 -2.81
C ASN A 95 -5.21 -20.57 -2.08
N THR A 96 -5.34 -21.11 -0.87
CA THR A 96 -6.59 -21.01 -0.09
C THR A 96 -6.61 -19.82 0.88
N THR A 97 -5.45 -19.25 1.18
CA THR A 97 -5.31 -18.14 2.14
C THR A 97 -4.82 -16.89 1.40
N ARG A 98 -5.55 -15.78 1.56
CA ARG A 98 -5.12 -14.47 1.04
C ARG A 98 -3.89 -13.94 1.79
N SER A 99 -3.08 -13.10 1.15
CA SER A 99 -1.96 -12.38 1.77
C SER A 99 -2.15 -10.87 1.60
N VAL A 100 -1.51 -10.09 2.48
CA VAL A 100 -1.46 -8.62 2.40
C VAL A 100 0.00 -8.20 2.44
N GLU A 101 0.50 -7.65 1.33
CA GLU A 101 1.88 -7.21 1.17
C GLU A 101 1.92 -5.70 0.93
N ILE A 102 2.56 -4.96 1.83
CA ILE A 102 2.46 -3.51 1.91
C ILE A 102 3.83 -2.89 1.63
N HIS A 103 3.97 -2.11 0.58
CA HIS A 103 5.11 -1.24 0.37
C HIS A 103 4.82 0.15 0.94
N ILE A 104 5.55 0.50 2.00
CA ILE A 104 5.44 1.81 2.65
C ILE A 104 6.25 2.82 1.83
N MET A 105 5.57 3.87 1.37
CA MET A 105 6.13 4.94 0.56
C MET A 105 6.60 6.10 1.46
N PRO A 106 7.52 6.96 0.99
CA PRO A 106 7.98 8.09 1.78
C PRO A 106 6.85 9.13 1.93
N PRO A 107 6.96 10.07 2.89
CA PRO A 107 6.01 11.17 3.01
C PRO A 107 5.74 11.86 1.66
N LEU A 108 4.50 12.31 1.44
CA LEU A 108 4.12 12.98 0.20
C LEU A 108 4.87 14.32 -0.01
N SER A 109 5.45 14.88 1.05
CA SER A 109 6.34 16.05 0.99
C SER A 109 7.74 15.72 0.45
N SER A 110 8.19 14.47 0.56
CA SER A 110 9.48 14.02 0.05
C SER A 110 9.40 13.68 -1.43
N PRO A 111 10.46 13.89 -2.24
CA PRO A 111 10.47 13.48 -3.65
C PRO A 111 10.15 12.00 -3.83
N SER A 112 9.44 11.66 -4.91
CA SER A 112 9.16 10.25 -5.21
C SER A 112 10.44 9.54 -5.67
N PRO A 113 10.85 8.42 -5.04
CA PRO A 113 12.04 7.68 -5.46
C PRO A 113 11.79 6.89 -6.76
N THR A 114 10.52 6.77 -7.18
CA THR A 114 10.05 6.02 -8.35
C THR A 114 9.70 6.90 -9.56
N ALA A 115 9.85 8.24 -9.46
CA ALA A 115 9.43 9.18 -10.51
C ALA A 115 10.30 9.14 -11.78
N ASN A 116 11.63 8.97 -11.65
CA ASN A 116 12.59 9.15 -12.74
C ASN A 116 13.37 7.88 -13.09
N GLY A 117 12.89 6.70 -12.71
CA GLY A 117 13.59 5.43 -12.96
C GLY A 117 13.24 4.86 -14.33
N GLU A 118 14.26 4.52 -15.13
CA GLU A 118 14.10 3.56 -16.23
C GLU A 118 13.90 2.15 -15.66
N ALA A 119 13.21 1.28 -16.41
CA ALA A 119 12.96 -0.11 -16.01
C ALA A 119 14.31 -0.80 -15.68
N GLY A 120 14.44 -1.31 -14.45
CA GLY A 120 15.66 -1.95 -13.94
C GLY A 120 16.61 -1.05 -13.13
N GLN A 121 16.40 0.27 -13.08
CA GLN A 121 17.14 1.20 -12.20
C GLN A 121 16.26 1.85 -11.13
N VAL A 122 15.00 1.44 -11.05
CA VAL A 122 14.02 1.97 -10.10
C VAL A 122 14.47 1.69 -8.67
N LYS A 123 14.54 2.75 -7.86
CA LYS A 123 14.82 2.64 -6.43
C LYS A 123 13.52 2.79 -5.65
N PHE A 124 13.21 1.81 -4.83
CA PHE A 124 12.04 1.85 -3.94
C PHE A 124 12.43 2.39 -2.56
N HIS A 125 11.44 2.95 -1.86
CA HIS A 125 11.67 3.44 -0.51
C HIS A 125 11.98 2.28 0.43
N LYS A 126 12.93 2.49 1.35
CA LYS A 126 13.36 1.43 2.25
C LYS A 126 13.51 1.99 3.66
N LEU A 127 12.75 1.39 4.57
CA LEU A 127 12.87 1.55 6.00
C LEU A 127 13.78 0.44 6.57
N PRO A 128 14.38 0.64 7.76
CA PRO A 128 14.98 -0.45 8.53
C PRO A 128 13.96 -1.58 8.80
N ASP A 129 14.42 -2.81 9.05
CA ASP A 129 13.51 -3.90 9.37
C ASP A 129 12.75 -3.63 10.69
N PHE A 130 11.43 -3.84 10.68
CA PHE A 130 10.54 -3.59 11.83
C PHE A 130 9.59 -4.76 12.13
N TYR A 131 10.04 -6.00 11.90
CA TYR A 131 9.25 -7.20 12.20
C TYR A 131 8.74 -7.22 13.65
N GLY A 132 7.50 -7.68 13.84
CA GLY A 132 6.80 -7.70 15.12
C GLY A 132 6.17 -6.36 15.51
N THR A 133 6.51 -5.25 14.85
CA THR A 133 5.85 -3.95 15.06
C THR A 133 4.39 -4.06 14.62
N LYS A 134 3.47 -3.60 15.47
CA LYS A 134 2.06 -3.52 15.10
C LYS A 134 1.87 -2.43 14.05
N LEU A 135 1.16 -2.76 12.99
CA LEU A 135 0.84 -1.89 11.87
C LEU A 135 -0.68 -1.79 11.77
N ASN A 136 -1.18 -0.57 11.63
CA ASN A 136 -2.57 -0.29 11.25
C ASN A 136 -2.57 0.24 9.81
N LEU A 137 -3.50 -0.23 9.00
CA LEU A 137 -3.65 0.09 7.59
C LEU A 137 -5.08 0.55 7.30
N LEU A 138 -5.21 1.66 6.59
CA LEU A 138 -6.44 2.05 5.89
C LEU A 138 -6.23 1.90 4.39
N ILE A 139 -7.00 1.01 3.75
CA ILE A 139 -7.05 0.92 2.29
C ILE A 139 -8.08 1.94 1.81
N LEU A 140 -7.66 2.81 0.88
CA LEU A 140 -8.44 3.97 0.42
C LEU A 140 -8.97 3.83 -1.01
N GLY A 141 -8.46 2.86 -1.76
CA GLY A 141 -8.96 2.56 -3.09
C GLY A 141 -8.18 1.46 -3.79
N TYR A 142 -8.73 1.03 -4.91
CA TYR A 142 -8.19 -0.01 -5.78
C TYR A 142 -7.45 0.61 -6.97
N ILE A 143 -6.31 0.04 -7.34
CA ILE A 143 -5.51 0.46 -8.49
C ILE A 143 -5.78 -0.42 -9.70
N ARG A 144 -5.62 -1.75 -9.57
CA ARG A 144 -5.67 -2.69 -10.69
C ARG A 144 -5.72 -4.15 -10.24
N PRO A 145 -6.14 -5.09 -11.10
CA PRO A 145 -6.04 -6.51 -10.80
C PRO A 145 -4.59 -7.00 -10.85
N GLU A 146 -4.37 -8.23 -10.38
CA GLU A 146 -3.12 -8.95 -10.60
C GLU A 146 -2.88 -9.14 -12.11
N TYR A 147 -1.63 -8.98 -12.53
CA TYR A 147 -1.21 -9.20 -13.90
C TYR A 147 -0.19 -10.33 -13.95
N ASP A 148 -0.26 -11.09 -15.04
CA ASP A 148 0.78 -12.05 -15.40
C ASP A 148 1.92 -11.30 -16.10
N TYR A 149 3.16 -11.58 -15.68
CA TYR A 149 4.35 -10.97 -16.22
C TYR A 149 5.23 -12.00 -16.92
N VAL A 150 5.65 -11.66 -18.13
CA VAL A 150 6.61 -12.46 -18.91
C VAL A 150 8.06 -12.08 -18.61
N SER A 151 8.30 -10.98 -17.89
CA SER A 151 9.64 -10.53 -17.48
C SER A 151 9.63 -9.80 -16.13
N LEU A 152 10.79 -9.78 -15.48
CA LEU A 152 11.00 -9.10 -14.20
C LEU A 152 10.86 -7.59 -14.35
N GLU A 153 11.37 -7.06 -15.46
CA GLU A 153 11.39 -5.64 -15.77
C GLU A 153 9.97 -5.09 -15.92
N ALA A 154 9.08 -5.86 -16.55
CA ALA A 154 7.67 -5.48 -16.68
C ALA A 154 6.96 -5.46 -15.32
N LEU A 155 7.28 -6.40 -14.43
CA LEU A 155 6.76 -6.42 -13.06
C LEU A 155 7.24 -5.21 -12.26
N VAL A 156 8.56 -4.93 -12.28
CA VAL A 156 9.16 -3.79 -11.57
C VAL A 156 8.58 -2.47 -12.09
N GLU A 157 8.41 -2.34 -13.40
CA GLU A 157 7.83 -1.14 -14.01
C GLU A 157 6.37 -0.94 -13.59
N ASP A 158 5.55 -1.99 -13.55
CA ASP A 158 4.17 -1.84 -13.10
C ASP A 158 4.09 -1.52 -11.61
N ILE A 159 4.98 -2.04 -10.76
CA ILE A 159 5.04 -1.66 -9.34
C ILE A 159 5.50 -0.20 -9.18
N ARG A 160 6.43 0.26 -10.00
CA ARG A 160 6.83 1.68 -10.07
C ARG A 160 5.62 2.56 -10.41
N ILE A 161 4.87 2.18 -11.45
CA ILE A 161 3.64 2.89 -11.84
C ILE A 161 2.60 2.83 -10.71
N ASP A 162 2.43 1.69 -10.03
CA ASP A 162 1.51 1.57 -8.90
C ASP A 162 1.86 2.55 -7.78
N CYS A 163 3.15 2.74 -7.49
CA CYS A 163 3.61 3.72 -6.51
C CYS A 163 3.27 5.15 -6.93
N GLU A 164 3.48 5.50 -8.21
CA GLU A 164 3.15 6.84 -8.72
C GLU A 164 1.63 7.09 -8.74
N VAL A 165 0.83 6.08 -9.12
CA VAL A 165 -0.64 6.17 -9.09
C VAL A 165 -1.13 6.33 -7.66
N ALA A 166 -0.62 5.53 -6.72
CA ALA A 166 -0.95 5.65 -5.30
C ALA A 166 -0.60 7.04 -4.77
N ARG A 167 0.62 7.52 -5.06
CA ARG A 167 1.10 8.83 -4.63
C ARG A 167 0.23 9.96 -5.16
N GLN A 168 -0.02 10.01 -6.47
CA GLN A 168 -0.86 11.05 -7.08
C GLN A 168 -2.31 10.98 -6.57
N SER A 169 -2.86 9.77 -6.41
CA SER A 169 -4.22 9.59 -5.87
C SER A 169 -4.34 10.11 -4.44
N LEU A 170 -3.33 9.89 -3.59
CA LEU A 170 -3.27 10.34 -2.20
C LEU A 170 -3.00 11.84 -2.05
N GLN A 171 -2.46 12.51 -3.07
CA GLN A 171 -2.24 13.96 -3.06
C GLN A 171 -3.52 14.77 -3.28
N ARG A 172 -4.60 14.14 -3.76
CA ARG A 172 -5.88 14.82 -3.97
C ARG A 172 -6.53 15.23 -2.65
N LYS A 173 -7.28 16.33 -2.68
CA LYS A 173 -7.84 17.00 -1.49
C LYS A 173 -8.57 16.05 -0.53
N ALA A 174 -9.44 15.18 -1.04
CA ALA A 174 -10.21 14.26 -0.19
C ALA A 174 -9.34 13.18 0.48
N TYR A 175 -8.18 12.83 -0.09
CA TYR A 175 -7.30 11.76 0.37
C TYR A 175 -6.13 12.26 1.20
N VAL A 176 -5.53 13.40 0.84
CA VAL A 176 -4.37 13.95 1.55
C VAL A 176 -4.67 14.26 3.03
N SER A 177 -5.95 14.54 3.31
CA SER A 177 -6.53 14.71 4.64
C SER A 177 -6.27 13.50 5.55
N TYR A 178 -6.20 12.28 5.01
CA TYR A 178 -5.85 11.05 5.74
C TYR A 178 -4.39 11.01 6.18
N LEU A 179 -3.50 11.78 5.55
CA LEU A 179 -2.08 11.91 5.95
C LEU A 179 -1.86 13.13 6.85
N THR A 180 -2.39 14.30 6.47
CA THR A 180 -2.11 15.57 7.18
C THR A 180 -3.04 15.81 8.37
N GLY A 181 -4.28 15.32 8.32
CA GLY A 181 -5.32 15.65 9.29
C GLY A 181 -5.86 17.08 9.17
N GLN A 182 -5.44 17.82 8.14
CA GLN A 182 -5.91 19.17 7.86
C GLN A 182 -7.14 19.13 6.95
N ASP A 183 -8.04 20.11 7.11
CA ASP A 183 -9.26 20.29 6.29
C ASP A 183 -10.07 18.99 6.09
N CYS A 184 -10.15 18.17 7.14
CA CYS A 184 -10.72 16.83 7.10
C CYS A 184 -12.06 16.75 7.84
N SER A 185 -12.98 15.93 7.33
CA SER A 185 -14.28 15.70 7.97
C SER A 185 -14.12 14.91 9.27
N GLU A 186 -15.13 14.94 10.15
CA GLU A 186 -15.15 14.15 11.39
C GLU A 186 -14.90 12.65 11.13
N ALA A 187 -15.47 12.11 10.07
CA ALA A 187 -15.25 10.71 9.66
C ALA A 187 -13.76 10.42 9.38
N VAL A 188 -13.05 11.34 8.70
CA VAL A 188 -11.61 11.18 8.46
C VAL A 188 -10.82 11.31 9.77
N GLN A 189 -11.23 12.19 10.69
CA GLN A 189 -10.59 12.32 12.00
C GLN A 189 -10.71 11.04 12.82
N GLU A 190 -11.88 10.41 12.84
CA GLU A 190 -12.10 9.13 13.52
C GLU A 190 -11.27 8.00 12.92
N GLN A 191 -11.17 7.96 11.59
CA GLN A 191 -10.37 6.97 10.87
C GLN A 191 -8.87 7.16 11.16
N ARG A 192 -8.40 8.41 11.20
CA ARG A 192 -7.02 8.73 11.63
C ARG A 192 -6.77 8.35 13.09
N LYS A 193 -7.71 8.64 13.98
CA LYS A 193 -7.62 8.27 15.40
C LYS A 193 -7.51 6.76 15.58
N TRP A 194 -8.29 5.99 14.82
CA TRP A 194 -8.15 4.53 14.79
C TRP A 194 -6.79 4.11 14.23
N LEU A 195 -6.36 4.71 13.11
CA LEU A 195 -5.10 4.38 12.45
C LEU A 195 -3.91 4.57 13.39
N THR A 196 -3.89 5.64 14.18
CA THR A 196 -2.80 5.94 15.13
C THR A 196 -3.03 5.40 16.55
N GLY A 197 -4.13 4.68 16.79
CA GLY A 197 -4.45 4.09 18.08
C GLY A 197 -3.78 2.73 18.24
N PHE A 198 -2.67 2.69 18.98
CA PHE A 198 -1.90 1.47 19.25
C PHE A 198 -2.13 0.90 20.64
#